data_AF-A0ABD7QV01-F1
#
_entry.id   AF-A0ABD7QV01-F1
#
_cell.length_a   1.000
_cell.length_b   1.000
_cell.length_c   1.000
_cell.angle_alpha   90.00
_cell.angle_beta   90.00
_cell.angle_gamma   90.00
#
_symmetry.space_group_name_H-M   'P 1'
#
loop_
_entity.id
_entity.type
_entity.pdbx_description
1 polymer ?
#
loop_
_entity_poly.entity_id
_entity_poly.type
_entity_poly.pdbx_seq_one_letter_code
_entity_poly.pdbx_strand_id
1 'polypeptide(L)'
;QGLLNHDDSGLTLKAGDTTVTLENFVVNPGSSKLYGDVLVNGKVAASNAFLFELWGGSLKPLQLEGDNAILTGTTVHVSEDAAGLLNKTFGTDAVKRGLLVGTATITAQIK
;
A
#
# COMPACT_ATOMS: atom_id res chain seq x y z
N GLN A 1 -5.70 -12.90 -14.51
CA GLN A 1 -5.57 -11.70 -13.64
C GLN A 1 -6.11 -12.10 -12.28
N GLY A 2 -5.31 -11.97 -11.22
CA GLY A 2 -5.68 -12.38 -9.86
C GLY A 2 -5.65 -11.20 -8.90
N LEU A 3 -6.39 -11.30 -7.80
CA LEU A 3 -6.23 -10.44 -6.64
C LEU A 3 -5.28 -11.14 -5.67
N LEU A 4 -4.37 -10.38 -5.06
CA LEU A 4 -3.53 -10.88 -3.98
C LEU A 4 -4.01 -10.25 -2.68
N ASN A 5 -4.61 -11.06 -1.82
CA ASN A 5 -5.09 -10.64 -0.51
C ASN A 5 -3.99 -10.89 0.52
N HIS A 6 -3.58 -9.83 1.19
CA HIS A 6 -2.69 -9.85 2.34
C HIS A 6 -3.52 -9.51 3.59
N ASP A 7 -4.30 -10.49 4.03
CA ASP A 7 -5.04 -10.41 5.29
C ASP A 7 -4.04 -10.26 6.45
N ASP A 8 -4.43 -9.51 7.49
CA ASP A 8 -3.58 -9.18 8.65
C ASP A 8 -2.29 -8.38 8.33
N SER A 9 -2.08 -7.98 7.08
CA SER A 9 -1.02 -7.03 6.72
C SER A 9 -1.49 -5.59 6.92
N GLY A 10 -0.55 -4.68 7.10
CA GLY A 10 -0.89 -3.27 7.21
C GLY A 10 0.25 -2.37 7.62
N LEU A 11 -0.11 -1.11 7.85
CA LEU A 11 0.77 -0.10 8.42
C LEU A 11 -0.02 0.79 9.38
N THR A 12 0.63 1.20 10.47
CA THR A 12 0.02 2.08 11.48
C THR A 12 0.76 3.42 11.52
N LEU A 13 0.00 4.50 11.37
CA LEU A 13 0.44 5.88 11.44
C LEU A 13 -0.07 6.48 12.74
N LYS A 14 0.78 7.15 13.51
CA LYS A 14 0.39 7.79 14.77
C LYS A 14 0.84 9.24 14.82
N ALA A 15 -0.09 10.13 15.18
CA ALA A 15 0.20 11.53 15.47
C ALA A 15 -0.63 11.99 16.68
N GLY A 16 0.06 12.36 17.76
CA GLY A 16 -0.59 12.64 19.05
C GLY A 16 -1.45 11.47 19.52
N ASP A 17 -2.72 11.75 19.81
CA ASP A 17 -3.72 10.77 20.24
C ASP A 17 -4.42 10.05 19.07
N THR A 18 -4.14 10.46 17.83
CA THR A 18 -4.75 9.86 16.65
C THR A 18 -3.86 8.76 16.08
N THR A 19 -4.44 7.58 15.92
CA THR A 19 -3.83 6.41 15.29
C THR A 19 -4.66 6.02 14.08
N VAL A 20 -4.01 5.90 12.92
CA VAL A 20 -4.61 5.41 11.69
C VAL A 20 -3.96 4.09 11.33
N THR A 21 -4.75 3.04 11.22
CA THR A 21 -4.29 1.72 10.76
C THR A 21 -4.84 1.49 9.36
N LEU A 22 -3.96 1.21 8.41
CA LEU A 22 -4.33 0.71 7.09
C LEU A 22 -4.06 -0.79 7.09
N GLU A 23 -5.06 -1.62 6.87
CA GLU A 23 -4.93 -3.08 6.99
C GLU A 23 -5.68 -3.86 5.91
N ASN A 24 -5.51 -5.18 5.89
CA ASN A 24 -6.18 -6.11 4.97
C ASN A 24 -5.95 -5.72 3.50
N PHE A 25 -4.67 -5.62 3.11
CA PHE A 25 -4.32 -5.12 1.79
C PHE A 25 -4.76 -6.07 0.67
N VAL A 26 -5.43 -5.52 -0.33
CA VAL A 26 -5.80 -6.21 -1.57
C VAL A 26 -5.05 -5.58 -2.72
N VAL A 27 -4.10 -6.32 -3.30
CA VAL A 27 -3.33 -5.91 -4.45
C VAL A 27 -4.04 -6.36 -5.72
N ASN A 28 -4.40 -5.39 -6.57
CA ASN A 28 -4.92 -5.62 -7.91
C ASN A 28 -3.85 -5.25 -8.95
N PRO A 29 -3.05 -6.21 -9.43
CA PRO A 29 -2.02 -5.98 -10.43
C PRO A 29 -2.59 -5.63 -11.80
N GLY A 30 -3.84 -6.00 -12.10
CA GLY A 30 -4.47 -5.71 -13.38
C GLY A 30 -4.86 -4.25 -13.55
N SER A 31 -5.19 -3.57 -12.45
CA SER A 31 -5.47 -2.13 -12.44
C SER A 31 -4.35 -1.29 -11.84
N SER A 32 -3.26 -1.92 -11.38
CA SER A 32 -2.16 -1.25 -10.68
C SER A 32 -2.60 -0.48 -9.42
N LYS A 33 -3.44 -1.11 -8.60
CA LYS A 33 -4.03 -0.49 -7.39
C LYS A 33 -3.86 -1.39 -6.18
N LEU A 34 -3.63 -0.76 -5.02
CA LEU A 34 -3.68 -1.39 -3.72
C LEU A 34 -4.84 -0.82 -2.92
N TYR A 35 -5.67 -1.69 -2.38
CA TYR A 35 -6.80 -1.36 -1.53
C TYR A 35 -6.61 -1.87 -0.12
N GLY A 36 -7.36 -1.34 0.85
CA GLY A 36 -7.36 -1.87 2.21
C GLY A 36 -8.36 -1.15 3.11
N ASP A 37 -8.56 -1.68 4.31
CA ASP A 37 -9.37 -1.06 5.32
C ASP A 37 -8.61 0.08 6.01
N VAL A 38 -9.35 1.12 6.42
CA VAL A 38 -8.81 2.25 7.16
C VAL A 38 -9.53 2.34 8.49
N LEU A 39 -8.77 2.23 9.57
CA LEU A 39 -9.26 2.37 10.92
C LEU A 39 -8.67 3.64 11.53
N VAL A 40 -9.51 4.45 12.17
CA VAL A 40 -9.08 5.60 12.98
C VAL A 40 -9.39 5.28 14.43
N ASN A 41 -8.36 5.24 15.26
CA ASN A 41 -8.44 4.86 16.68
C ASN A 41 -9.19 3.53 16.89
N GLY A 42 -8.88 2.53 16.05
CA GLY A 42 -9.48 1.20 16.09
C GLY A 42 -10.91 1.10 15.55
N LYS A 43 -11.47 2.17 14.98
CA LYS A 43 -12.80 2.16 14.35
C LYS A 43 -12.68 2.29 12.84
N VAL A 44 -13.37 1.41 12.11
CA VAL A 44 -13.41 1.47 10.65
C VAL A 44 -13.96 2.82 10.19
N ALA A 45 -13.15 3.56 9.44
CA ALA A 45 -13.48 4.83 8.81
C ALA A 45 -13.78 4.65 7.31
N ALA A 46 -13.13 3.68 6.66
CA ALA A 46 -13.43 3.26 5.30
C ALA A 46 -13.04 1.78 5.13
N SER A 47 -13.87 1.01 4.42
CA SER A 47 -13.55 -0.38 4.09
C SER A 47 -13.11 -0.50 2.65
N ASN A 48 -12.08 -1.32 2.40
CA ASN A 48 -11.53 -1.59 1.06
C ASN A 48 -11.31 -0.31 0.23
N ALA A 49 -10.80 0.75 0.88
CA ALA A 49 -10.51 2.03 0.27
C ALA A 49 -9.35 1.92 -0.72
N PHE A 50 -9.33 2.76 -1.76
CA PHE A 50 -8.20 2.82 -2.68
C PHE A 50 -7.05 3.56 -1.99
N LEU A 51 -5.99 2.85 -1.59
CA LEU A 51 -4.93 3.40 -0.75
C LEU A 51 -3.71 3.85 -1.56
N PHE A 52 -3.27 3.01 -2.51
CA PHE A 52 -2.03 3.27 -3.24
C PHE A 52 -2.12 2.95 -4.73
N GLU A 53 -1.50 3.81 -5.53
CA GLU A 53 -1.16 3.58 -6.92
C GLU A 53 0.13 2.75 -7.00
N LEU A 54 0.15 1.75 -7.88
CA LEU A 54 1.33 0.91 -8.14
C LEU A 54 1.93 1.29 -9.49
N TRP A 55 3.20 1.64 -9.54
CA TRP A 55 3.86 2.01 -10.79
C TRP A 55 5.00 1.07 -11.11
N GLY A 56 4.81 0.26 -12.16
CA GLY A 56 5.77 -0.74 -12.61
C GLY A 56 6.83 -0.24 -13.60
N GLY A 57 6.88 1.05 -13.91
CA GLY A 57 7.83 1.60 -14.89
C GLY A 57 9.29 1.51 -14.45
N SER A 58 9.56 1.33 -13.16
CA SER A 58 10.89 1.10 -12.58
C SER A 58 11.19 -0.37 -12.24
N LEU A 59 10.38 -1.31 -12.76
CA LEU A 59 10.61 -2.73 -12.54
C LEU A 59 12.02 -3.12 -12.97
N LYS A 60 12.76 -3.73 -12.04
CA LYS A 60 14.05 -4.34 -12.35
C LYS A 60 13.83 -5.70 -13.00
N PRO A 61 14.80 -6.19 -13.80
CA PRO A 61 14.81 -7.58 -14.24
C PRO A 61 14.66 -8.53 -13.05
N LEU A 62 14.03 -9.68 -13.28
CA LEU A 62 13.90 -10.75 -12.29
C LEU A 62 15.28 -11.15 -11.77
N GLN A 63 15.44 -11.18 -10.45
CA GLN A 63 16.66 -11.61 -9.77
C GLN A 63 16.45 -13.00 -9.18
N LEU A 64 17.49 -13.83 -9.23
CA LEU A 64 17.49 -15.16 -8.64
C LEU A 64 18.51 -15.18 -7.50
N GLU A 65 18.06 -15.46 -6.28
CA GLU A 65 18.91 -15.61 -5.10
C GLU A 65 18.62 -16.95 -4.42
N GLY A 66 19.49 -17.93 -4.65
CA GLY A 66 19.27 -19.30 -4.18
C GLY A 66 17.99 -19.89 -4.78
N ASP A 67 17.02 -20.19 -3.91
CA ASP A 67 15.70 -20.72 -4.27
C ASP A 67 14.61 -19.64 -4.36
N ASN A 68 15.01 -18.36 -4.35
CA ASN A 68 14.10 -17.23 -4.44
C ASN A 68 14.15 -16.56 -5.82
N ALA A 69 12.98 -16.29 -6.39
CA ALA A 69 12.74 -15.38 -7.48
C ALA A 69 12.27 -14.03 -6.93
N ILE A 70 13.06 -12.98 -7.12
CA ILE A 70 12.83 -11.65 -6.56
C ILE A 70 12.51 -10.67 -7.68
N LEU A 71 11.32 -10.07 -7.62
CA LEU A 71 10.89 -8.99 -8.49
C LEU A 71 10.71 -7.71 -7.66
N THR A 72 11.42 -6.65 -8.04
CA THR A 72 11.39 -5.37 -7.31
C THR A 72 11.32 -4.20 -8.28
N GLY A 73 10.97 -3.03 -7.78
CA GLY A 73 10.94 -1.79 -8.57
C GLY A 73 9.54 -1.32 -8.95
N THR A 74 8.48 -1.94 -8.42
CA THR A 74 7.16 -1.30 -8.45
C THR A 74 7.12 -0.24 -7.37
N THR A 75 7.01 1.04 -7.72
CA THR A 75 6.87 2.10 -6.70
C THR A 75 5.43 2.18 -6.23
N VAL A 76 5.26 2.48 -4.96
CA VAL A 76 3.97 2.57 -4.27
C VAL A 76 3.75 4.04 -3.93
N HIS A 77 2.65 4.61 -4.43
CA HIS A 77 2.35 6.04 -4.28
C HIS A 77 1.00 6.23 -3.61
N VAL A 78 0.87 7.25 -2.74
CA VAL A 78 -0.40 7.57 -2.07
C VAL A 78 -1.46 7.97 -3.09
N SER A 79 -2.64 7.34 -3.03
CA SER A 79 -3.80 7.69 -3.85
C SER A 79 -4.38 9.05 -3.46
N GLU A 80 -5.22 9.62 -4.31
CA GLU A 80 -5.94 10.87 -3.98
C GLU A 80 -6.86 10.70 -2.76
N ASP A 81 -7.62 9.60 -2.72
CA ASP A 81 -8.57 9.30 -1.65
C ASP A 81 -7.86 9.13 -0.30
N ALA A 82 -6.74 8.41 -0.30
CA ALA A 82 -5.93 8.21 0.91
C ALA A 82 -5.29 9.53 1.37
N ALA A 83 -4.75 10.33 0.45
CA ALA A 83 -4.21 11.65 0.80
C ALA A 83 -5.29 12.54 1.44
N GLY A 84 -6.47 12.61 0.84
CA GLY A 84 -7.60 13.38 1.38
C GLY A 84 -8.02 12.89 2.78
N LEU A 85 -8.14 11.58 2.96
CA LEU A 85 -8.53 10.98 4.24
C LEU A 85 -7.48 11.23 5.33
N LEU A 86 -6.20 11.02 5.05
CA LEU A 86 -5.11 11.19 6.02
C LEU A 86 -4.96 12.67 6.42
N ASN A 87 -5.00 13.57 5.45
CA ASN A 87 -4.97 15.02 5.70
C ASN A 87 -6.12 15.48 6.58
N LYS A 88 -7.35 15.02 6.27
CA LYS A 88 -8.52 15.32 7.09
C LYS A 88 -8.40 14.75 8.51
N THR A 89 -7.89 13.53 8.63
CA THR A 89 -7.78 12.82 9.92
C THR A 89 -6.73 13.47 10.83
N PHE A 90 -5.60 13.87 10.27
CA PHE A 90 -4.50 14.48 11.03
C PHE A 90 -4.52 16.02 11.04
N GLY A 91 -5.50 16.65 10.38
CA GLY A 91 -5.58 18.12 10.30
C GLY A 91 -4.37 18.75 9.60
N THR A 92 -3.85 18.10 8.56
CA THR A 92 -2.66 18.51 7.83
C THR A 92 -2.94 18.60 6.33
N ASP A 93 -2.01 19.17 5.58
CA ASP A 93 -1.98 19.10 4.12
C ASP A 93 -0.72 18.39 3.60
N ALA A 94 0.11 17.84 4.50
CA ALA A 94 1.42 17.29 4.17
C ALA A 94 1.35 16.03 3.28
N VAL A 95 0.26 15.25 3.35
CA VAL A 95 0.10 14.05 2.53
C VAL A 95 -0.43 14.46 1.16
N LYS A 96 0.45 14.46 0.15
CA LYS A 96 0.05 14.79 -1.23
C LYS A 96 -0.26 13.50 -2.00
N ARG A 97 -1.19 13.60 -2.96
CA ARG A 97 -1.36 12.56 -3.98
C ARG A 97 -0.02 12.31 -4.67
N GLY A 98 0.29 11.04 -4.94
CA GLY A 98 1.52 10.66 -5.63
C GLY A 98 2.75 10.63 -4.72
N LEU A 99 2.60 10.96 -3.42
CA LEU A 99 3.69 10.84 -2.44
C LEU A 99 4.23 9.41 -2.49
N LEU A 100 5.53 9.28 -2.77
CA LEU A 100 6.22 8.00 -2.80
C LEU A 100 6.28 7.43 -1.39
N VAL A 101 5.66 6.26 -1.20
CA VAL A 101 5.68 5.51 0.06
C VAL A 101 6.87 4.57 0.10
N GLY A 102 7.18 3.95 -1.03
CA GLY A 102 8.32 3.05 -1.14
C GLY A 102 8.30 2.22 -2.42
N THR A 103 9.05 1.12 -2.38
CA THR A 103 9.17 0.17 -3.49
C THR A 103 8.67 -1.19 -3.04
N ALA A 104 7.69 -1.75 -3.75
CA ALA A 104 7.23 -3.11 -3.55
C ALA A 104 8.24 -4.11 -4.11
N THR A 105 8.48 -5.15 -3.31
CA THR A 105 9.31 -6.30 -3.65
C THR A 105 8.47 -7.55 -3.45
N ILE A 106 8.43 -8.40 -4.48
CA ILE A 106 7.80 -9.71 -4.44
C ILE A 106 8.92 -10.74 -4.44
N THR A 107 8.90 -11.63 -3.46
CA THR A 107 9.80 -12.77 -3.38
C THR A 107 8.97 -14.03 -3.44
N ALA A 108 9.22 -14.87 -4.44
CA ALA A 108 8.58 -16.18 -4.59
C ALA A 108 9.63 -17.28 -4.47
N GLN A 109 9.34 -18.31 -3.69
CA GLN A 109 10.16 -19.52 -3.70
C GLN A 109 9.89 -20.31 -4.98
N ILE A 110 10.95 -20.75 -5.63
CA ILE A 110 10.90 -21.50 -6.90
C ILE A 110 11.33 -22.96 -6.75
N LYS A 111 11.51 -23.44 -5.51
CA LYS A 111 11.75 -24.84 -5.16
C LYS A 111 10.95 -25.24 -3.93
#